data_AF-A0A2L1K3V1-F1
#
_entry.id   AF-A0A2L1K3V1-F1
#
_cell.length_a   1.000
_cell.length_b   1.000
_cell.length_c   1.000
_cell.angle_alpha   90.00
_cell.angle_beta   90.00
_cell.angle_gamma   90.00
#
_symmetry.space_group_name_H-M   'P 1'
#
loop_
_entity.id
_entity.type
_entity.pdbx_description
1 polymer ?
#
loop_
_entity_poly.entity_id
_entity_poly.type
_entity_poly.pdbx_seq_one_letter_code
_entity_poly.pdbx_strand_id
1 'polypeptide(L)'
;MIGLKAAISETWSIFQLVLAPPNLENGFALAPLDEGGLWQIVTACAIGAFVSWALREVEISRKLGIGYHIPFAFGVAISFFVLAQLGRPLLLGGWGHAFPYGIIAHLDWVNNVGYQNLHYHYHWAHMLGCSLFFATSFALALHGGLILSVTNPKKGEVVKTAEHENTFFRDFVGYSIGSLGIHRLGLALALSTSISCIFGILTTGPFWSRGWPEWWYTWWPQIPIWNWGVS
;
A
#
# COMPACT_ATOMS: atom_id res chain seq x y z
N MET A 1 -16.41 -18.42 -7.89
CA MET A 1 -17.07 -17.31 -7.19
C MET A 1 -17.16 -16.03 -8.01
N ILE A 2 -16.05 -15.47 -8.51
CA ILE A 2 -16.12 -14.25 -9.36
C ILE A 2 -16.93 -14.50 -10.65
N GLY A 3 -16.71 -15.62 -11.33
CA GLY A 3 -17.54 -15.99 -12.50
C GLY A 3 -19.01 -16.27 -12.16
N LEU A 4 -19.30 -16.71 -10.93
CA LEU A 4 -20.68 -16.86 -10.45
C LEU A 4 -21.33 -15.49 -10.26
N LYS A 5 -20.59 -14.49 -9.72
CA LYS A 5 -21.10 -13.12 -9.66
C LYS A 5 -21.41 -12.59 -11.05
N ALA A 6 -20.52 -12.77 -12.02
CA ALA A 6 -20.72 -12.32 -13.40
C ALA A 6 -22.00 -12.91 -14.02
N ALA A 7 -22.27 -14.20 -13.77
CA ALA A 7 -23.49 -14.86 -14.20
C ALA A 7 -24.74 -14.28 -13.50
N ILE A 8 -24.70 -14.08 -12.18
CA ILE A 8 -25.83 -13.51 -11.40
C ILE A 8 -26.13 -12.07 -11.83
N SER A 9 -25.10 -11.26 -12.06
CA SER A 9 -25.26 -9.84 -12.45
C SER A 9 -25.47 -9.64 -13.95
N GLU A 10 -25.54 -10.72 -14.74
CA GLU A 10 -25.68 -10.70 -16.20
C GLU A 10 -24.66 -9.78 -16.91
N THR A 11 -23.47 -9.62 -16.33
CA THR A 11 -22.39 -8.80 -16.90
C THR A 11 -21.05 -9.52 -16.86
N TRP A 12 -20.43 -9.59 -18.04
CA TRP A 12 -19.07 -10.12 -18.25
C TRP A 12 -18.07 -9.00 -18.53
N SER A 13 -18.51 -7.74 -18.48
CA SER A 13 -17.62 -6.59 -18.62
C SER A 13 -16.75 -6.47 -17.38
N ILE A 14 -15.43 -6.58 -17.55
CA ILE A 14 -14.46 -6.51 -16.45
C ILE A 14 -14.50 -5.16 -15.71
N PHE A 15 -14.96 -4.09 -16.38
CA PHE A 15 -15.06 -2.76 -15.78
C PHE A 15 -16.35 -2.55 -14.99
N GLN A 16 -17.39 -3.33 -15.29
CA GLN A 16 -18.70 -3.24 -14.63
C GLN A 16 -18.92 -4.33 -13.58
N LEU A 17 -18.11 -5.40 -13.60
CA LEU A 17 -18.22 -6.47 -12.63
C LEU A 17 -17.80 -5.98 -11.24
N VAL A 18 -18.71 -6.14 -10.27
CA VAL A 18 -18.49 -5.71 -8.88
C VAL A 18 -18.94 -6.80 -7.92
N LEU A 19 -18.05 -7.22 -7.02
CA LEU A 19 -18.42 -7.90 -5.78
C LEU A 19 -18.33 -6.89 -4.64
N ALA A 20 -19.48 -6.37 -4.22
CA ALA A 20 -19.57 -5.47 -3.07
C ALA A 20 -19.59 -6.27 -1.75
N PRO A 21 -19.04 -5.71 -0.65
CA PRO A 21 -19.27 -6.27 0.68
C PRO A 21 -20.76 -6.20 1.07
N PRO A 22 -21.18 -6.92 2.12
CA PRO A 22 -22.53 -6.81 2.66
C PRO A 22 -22.90 -5.38 3.06
N ASN A 23 -24.20 -5.06 3.06
CA ASN A 23 -24.69 -3.78 3.58
C ASN A 23 -24.29 -3.59 5.05
N LEU A 24 -24.17 -2.32 5.48
CA LEU A 24 -23.77 -1.97 6.85
C LEU A 24 -24.72 -2.55 7.91
N GLU A 25 -26.01 -2.64 7.61
CA GLU A 25 -27.04 -3.22 8.50
C GLU A 25 -26.75 -4.69 8.86
N ASN A 26 -26.04 -5.42 7.99
CA ASN A 26 -25.68 -6.81 8.22
C ASN A 26 -24.53 -6.95 9.24
N GLY A 27 -23.87 -5.85 9.64
CA GLY A 27 -22.73 -5.86 10.56
C GLY A 27 -21.67 -6.87 10.13
N PHE A 28 -21.49 -7.92 10.94
CA PHE A 28 -20.56 -9.02 10.65
C PHE A 28 -21.23 -10.34 10.23
N ALA A 29 -22.55 -10.36 10.06
CA ALA A 29 -23.29 -11.56 9.72
C ALA A 29 -22.89 -12.12 8.34
N LEU A 30 -23.07 -13.42 8.16
CA LEU A 30 -23.00 -14.04 6.84
C LEU A 30 -24.20 -13.53 6.03
N ALA A 31 -23.92 -12.95 4.86
CA ALA A 31 -24.94 -12.41 3.97
C ALA A 31 -25.35 -13.42 2.89
N PRO A 32 -26.56 -13.29 2.30
CA PRO A 32 -26.91 -13.99 1.07
C PRO A 32 -25.85 -13.82 -0.02
N LEU A 33 -25.71 -14.82 -0.90
CA LEU A 33 -24.61 -14.87 -1.86
C LEU A 33 -24.55 -13.62 -2.77
N ASP A 34 -25.69 -13.19 -3.28
CA ASP A 34 -25.87 -12.03 -4.14
C ASP A 34 -25.79 -10.67 -3.40
N GLU A 35 -26.06 -10.67 -2.10
CA GLU A 35 -26.04 -9.51 -1.19
C GLU A 35 -24.74 -9.38 -0.37
N GLY A 36 -23.61 -9.85 -0.91
CA GLY A 36 -22.28 -9.69 -0.31
C GLY A 36 -21.69 -10.96 0.30
N GLY A 37 -22.44 -12.06 0.36
CA GLY A 37 -21.90 -13.37 0.76
C GLY A 37 -20.80 -13.86 -0.18
N LEU A 38 -20.92 -13.59 -1.50
CA LEU A 38 -19.84 -13.88 -2.45
C LEU A 38 -18.57 -13.07 -2.16
N TRP A 39 -18.70 -11.81 -1.70
CA TRP A 39 -17.54 -11.03 -1.28
C TRP A 39 -16.88 -11.67 -0.06
N GLN A 40 -17.65 -12.09 0.96
CA GLN A 40 -17.10 -12.73 2.16
C GLN A 40 -16.27 -13.98 1.82
N ILE A 41 -16.80 -14.84 0.94
CA ILE A 41 -16.11 -16.06 0.51
C ILE A 41 -14.86 -15.71 -0.31
N VAL A 42 -14.96 -14.76 -1.24
CA VAL A 42 -13.80 -14.34 -2.05
C VAL A 42 -12.71 -13.72 -1.19
N THR A 43 -13.06 -12.90 -0.19
CA THR A 43 -12.11 -12.33 0.78
C THR A 43 -11.38 -13.44 1.53
N ALA A 44 -12.09 -14.44 2.05
CA ALA A 44 -11.47 -15.58 2.74
C ALA A 44 -10.54 -16.38 1.81
N CYS A 45 -10.97 -16.68 0.59
CA CYS A 45 -10.14 -17.35 -0.41
C CYS A 45 -8.91 -16.53 -0.81
N ALA A 46 -9.05 -15.20 -0.95
CA ALA A 46 -7.93 -14.32 -1.30
C ALA A 46 -6.87 -14.31 -0.20
N ILE A 47 -7.27 -14.18 1.07
CA ILE A 47 -6.35 -14.25 2.21
C ILE A 47 -5.65 -15.60 2.25
N GLY A 48 -6.40 -16.71 2.10
CA GLY A 48 -5.82 -18.05 2.05
C GLY A 48 -4.81 -18.22 0.91
N ALA A 49 -5.11 -17.71 -0.28
CA ALA A 49 -4.22 -17.75 -1.44
C ALA A 49 -2.95 -16.91 -1.21
N PHE A 50 -3.07 -15.69 -0.67
CA PHE A 50 -1.91 -14.84 -0.40
C PHE A 50 -0.99 -15.42 0.67
N VAL A 51 -1.55 -15.93 1.77
CA VAL A 51 -0.76 -16.57 2.83
C VAL A 51 -0.10 -17.85 2.32
N SER A 52 -0.82 -18.67 1.57
CA SER A 52 -0.25 -19.88 0.94
C SER A 52 0.89 -19.52 -0.02
N TRP A 53 0.77 -18.41 -0.76
CA TRP A 53 1.82 -17.94 -1.64
C TRP A 53 3.07 -17.48 -0.87
N ALA A 54 2.92 -16.73 0.22
CA ALA A 54 4.03 -16.34 1.08
C ALA A 54 4.73 -17.57 1.70
N LEU A 55 3.98 -18.58 2.14
CA LEU A 55 4.54 -19.83 2.66
C LEU A 55 5.27 -20.63 1.58
N ARG A 56 4.76 -20.64 0.34
CA ARG A 56 5.46 -21.21 -0.80
C ARG A 56 6.81 -20.52 -1.05
N GLU A 57 6.88 -19.20 -0.94
CA GLU A 57 8.13 -18.45 -1.04
C GLU A 57 9.11 -18.81 0.08
N VAL A 58 8.62 -19.06 1.31
CA VAL A 58 9.45 -19.56 2.42
C VAL A 58 10.07 -20.93 2.11
N GLU A 59 9.28 -21.87 1.56
CA GLU A 59 9.81 -23.18 1.15
C GLU A 59 10.87 -23.07 0.04
N ILE A 60 10.65 -22.16 -0.92
CA ILE A 60 11.63 -21.86 -1.97
C ILE A 60 12.92 -21.30 -1.36
N SER A 61 12.81 -20.32 -0.46
CA SER A 61 13.97 -19.76 0.23
C SER A 61 14.78 -20.82 0.98
N ARG A 62 14.10 -21.74 1.69
CA ARG A 62 14.74 -22.86 2.39
C ARG A 62 15.47 -23.79 1.42
N LYS A 63 14.81 -24.17 0.32
CA LYS A 63 15.35 -25.10 -0.67
C LYS A 63 16.57 -24.52 -1.40
N LEU A 64 16.57 -23.23 -1.65
CA LEU A 64 17.68 -22.52 -2.32
C LEU A 64 18.77 -22.04 -1.34
N GLY A 65 18.57 -22.15 -0.03
CA GLY A 65 19.53 -21.67 0.98
C GLY A 65 19.67 -20.14 1.02
N ILE A 66 18.62 -19.40 0.66
CA ILE A 66 18.61 -17.92 0.66
C ILE A 66 17.78 -17.38 1.84
N GLY A 67 17.95 -16.09 2.14
CA GLY A 67 17.17 -15.41 3.20
C GLY A 67 15.68 -15.24 2.88
N TYR A 68 14.91 -14.85 3.89
CA TYR A 68 13.44 -14.69 3.82
C TYR A 68 12.96 -13.26 3.52
N HIS A 69 13.82 -12.40 2.97
CA HIS A 69 13.50 -10.99 2.73
C HIS A 69 12.29 -10.82 1.78
N ILE A 70 12.16 -11.68 0.77
CA ILE A 70 11.06 -11.65 -0.21
C ILE A 70 9.70 -11.99 0.46
N PRO A 71 9.52 -13.18 1.09
CA PRO A 71 8.25 -13.50 1.73
C PRO A 71 7.92 -12.55 2.89
N PHE A 72 8.92 -12.01 3.59
CA PHE A 72 8.70 -10.97 4.59
C PHE A 72 8.15 -9.68 3.98
N ALA A 73 8.77 -9.20 2.89
CA ALA A 73 8.30 -8.01 2.19
C ALA A 73 6.88 -8.19 1.64
N PHE A 74 6.59 -9.35 1.06
CA PHE A 74 5.24 -9.69 0.59
C PHE A 74 4.24 -9.74 1.75
N GLY A 75 4.63 -10.22 2.93
CA GLY A 75 3.82 -10.18 4.14
C GLY A 75 3.33 -8.79 4.54
N VAL A 76 4.10 -7.73 4.27
CA VAL A 76 3.66 -6.34 4.52
C VAL A 76 2.52 -5.94 3.56
N ALA A 77 2.58 -6.36 2.29
CA ALA A 77 1.49 -6.14 1.33
C ALA A 77 0.22 -6.92 1.71
N ILE A 78 0.37 -8.18 2.15
CA ILE A 78 -0.75 -8.98 2.68
C ILE A 78 -1.37 -8.28 3.89
N SER A 79 -0.54 -7.75 4.80
CA SER A 79 -1.00 -7.04 5.99
C SER A 79 -1.86 -5.83 5.64
N PHE A 80 -1.47 -5.03 4.63
CA PHE A 80 -2.30 -3.93 4.14
C PHE A 80 -3.67 -4.42 3.64
N PHE A 81 -3.71 -5.46 2.80
CA PHE A 81 -4.97 -6.01 2.29
C PHE A 81 -5.88 -6.51 3.42
N VAL A 82 -5.33 -7.30 4.36
CA VAL A 82 -6.06 -7.85 5.50
C VAL A 82 -6.57 -6.74 6.40
N LEU A 83 -5.77 -5.71 6.68
CA LEU A 83 -6.18 -4.61 7.54
C LEU A 83 -7.20 -3.70 6.86
N ALA A 84 -7.16 -3.52 5.54
CA ALA A 84 -8.18 -2.78 4.80
C ALA A 84 -9.52 -3.55 4.72
N GLN A 85 -9.48 -4.86 4.45
CA GLN A 85 -10.69 -5.67 4.24
C GLN A 85 -11.29 -6.25 5.52
N LEU A 86 -10.49 -6.45 6.57
CA LEU A 86 -10.94 -6.98 7.85
C LEU A 86 -10.67 -6.01 9.00
N GLY A 87 -9.45 -5.51 9.13
CA GLY A 87 -9.04 -4.67 10.28
C GLY A 87 -9.89 -3.41 10.47
N ARG A 88 -9.96 -2.54 9.46
CA ARG A 88 -10.79 -1.32 9.50
C ARG A 88 -12.29 -1.64 9.63
N PRO A 89 -12.87 -2.59 8.87
CA PRO A 89 -14.25 -3.04 9.07
C PRO A 89 -14.56 -3.53 10.48
N LEU A 90 -13.65 -4.27 11.11
CA LEU A 90 -13.77 -4.71 12.50
C LEU A 90 -13.83 -3.51 13.46
N LEU A 91 -12.97 -2.51 13.25
CA LEU A 91 -12.94 -1.29 14.05
C LEU A 91 -14.18 -0.39 13.85
N LEU A 92 -14.82 -0.47 12.68
CA LEU A 92 -16.01 0.32 12.34
C LEU A 92 -17.34 -0.41 12.55
N GLY A 93 -17.31 -1.70 12.90
CA GLY A 93 -18.50 -2.45 13.28
C GLY A 93 -19.25 -3.15 12.14
N GLY A 94 -18.66 -3.32 10.95
CA GLY A 94 -19.30 -4.10 9.90
C GLY A 94 -18.50 -4.27 8.60
N TRP A 95 -18.74 -5.38 7.89
CA TRP A 95 -18.05 -5.73 6.64
C TRP A 95 -18.28 -4.71 5.53
N GLY A 96 -19.41 -3.99 5.54
CA GLY A 96 -19.75 -2.96 4.55
C GLY A 96 -18.78 -1.77 4.48
N HIS A 97 -17.85 -1.64 5.43
CA HIS A 97 -16.77 -0.65 5.38
C HIS A 97 -15.56 -1.09 4.54
N ALA A 98 -15.48 -2.35 4.11
CA ALA A 98 -14.43 -2.85 3.25
C ALA A 98 -14.57 -2.32 1.81
N PHE A 99 -13.52 -2.42 0.99
CA PHE A 99 -13.61 -2.03 -0.41
C PHE A 99 -14.21 -3.17 -1.27
N PRO A 100 -14.95 -2.83 -2.34
CA PRO A 100 -15.51 -3.81 -3.27
C PRO A 100 -14.44 -4.35 -4.22
N TYR A 101 -14.62 -5.59 -4.70
CA TYR A 101 -13.78 -6.14 -5.77
C TYR A 101 -14.39 -5.79 -7.13
N GLY A 102 -13.83 -4.77 -7.78
CA GLY A 102 -14.17 -4.34 -9.14
C GLY A 102 -13.23 -3.24 -9.62
N ILE A 103 -12.86 -3.24 -10.90
CA ILE A 103 -11.81 -2.33 -11.41
C ILE A 103 -12.19 -0.86 -11.22
N ILE A 104 -13.44 -0.47 -11.51
CA ILE A 104 -13.88 0.91 -11.30
C ILE A 104 -14.42 1.11 -9.88
N ALA A 105 -15.21 0.16 -9.37
CA ALA A 105 -15.86 0.28 -8.07
C ALA A 105 -14.88 0.45 -6.89
N HIS A 106 -13.68 -0.15 -6.93
CA HIS A 106 -12.70 0.09 -5.87
C HIS A 106 -12.13 1.52 -5.91
N LEU A 107 -12.05 2.15 -7.10
CA LEU A 107 -11.65 3.55 -7.25
C LEU A 107 -12.73 4.47 -6.69
N ASP A 108 -14.00 4.16 -6.95
CA ASP A 108 -15.13 4.89 -6.37
C ASP A 108 -15.11 4.82 -4.85
N TRP A 109 -14.82 3.65 -4.28
CA TRP A 109 -14.64 3.48 -2.84
C TRP A 109 -13.48 4.32 -2.30
N VAL A 110 -12.31 4.30 -2.95
CA VAL A 110 -11.15 5.12 -2.54
C VAL A 110 -11.52 6.60 -2.55
N ASN A 111 -12.20 7.05 -3.60
CA ASN A 111 -12.64 8.42 -3.76
C ASN A 111 -13.62 8.83 -2.65
N ASN A 112 -14.62 7.99 -2.38
CA ASN A 112 -15.64 8.25 -1.37
C ASN A 112 -15.06 8.29 0.05
N VAL A 113 -14.18 7.33 0.41
CA VAL A 113 -13.49 7.36 1.71
C VAL A 113 -12.62 8.61 1.84
N GLY A 114 -11.92 9.01 0.77
CA GLY A 114 -11.12 10.23 0.76
C GLY A 114 -11.95 11.49 1.05
N TYR A 115 -13.07 11.65 0.36
CA TYR A 115 -13.93 12.84 0.48
C TYR A 115 -14.82 12.85 1.73
N GLN A 116 -15.14 11.70 2.31
CA GLN A 116 -15.80 11.61 3.63
C GLN A 116 -14.98 12.31 4.73
N ASN A 117 -13.65 12.38 4.55
CA ASN A 117 -12.74 13.09 5.45
C ASN A 117 -12.22 14.42 4.86
N LEU A 118 -13.01 15.04 3.99
CA LEU A 118 -12.73 16.29 3.26
C LEU A 118 -11.53 16.16 2.32
N HIS A 119 -10.33 16.51 2.79
CA HIS A 119 -9.11 16.49 2.00
C HIS A 119 -8.13 15.48 2.58
N TYR A 120 -8.15 14.27 2.02
CA TYR A 120 -7.27 13.18 2.45
C TYR A 120 -5.77 13.49 2.32
N HIS A 121 -5.41 14.47 1.48
CA HIS A 121 -4.04 14.99 1.37
C HIS A 121 -3.47 15.53 2.70
N TYR A 122 -4.32 15.93 3.65
CA TYR A 122 -3.89 16.40 4.97
C TYR A 122 -3.67 15.27 5.98
N HIS A 123 -3.97 14.02 5.62
CA HIS A 123 -3.67 12.89 6.49
C HIS A 123 -2.15 12.71 6.58
N TRP A 124 -1.58 12.82 7.79
CA TRP A 124 -0.14 12.74 8.03
C TRP A 124 0.52 11.46 7.47
N ALA A 125 -0.10 10.29 7.68
CA ALA A 125 0.40 9.03 7.13
C ALA A 125 0.29 8.96 5.60
N HIS A 126 -0.76 9.53 5.02
CA HIS A 126 -0.91 9.61 3.56
C HIS A 126 0.17 10.50 2.95
N MET A 127 0.45 11.68 3.54
CA MET A 127 1.54 12.56 3.11
C MET A 127 2.88 11.81 3.11
N LEU A 128 3.21 11.15 4.22
CA LEU A 128 4.42 10.35 4.34
C LEU A 128 4.46 9.21 3.32
N GLY A 129 3.35 8.48 3.15
CA GLY A 129 3.22 7.41 2.17
C GLY A 129 3.46 7.89 0.74
N CYS A 130 2.86 9.01 0.33
CA CYS A 130 3.10 9.61 -0.99
C CYS A 130 4.58 10.00 -1.18
N SER A 131 5.19 10.66 -0.18
CA SER A 131 6.60 11.03 -0.24
C SER A 131 7.52 9.81 -0.37
N LEU A 132 7.26 8.75 0.40
CA LEU A 132 8.03 7.51 0.35
C LEU A 132 7.81 6.74 -0.97
N PHE A 133 6.61 6.76 -1.53
CA PHE A 133 6.32 6.15 -2.83
C PHE A 133 7.07 6.87 -3.96
N PHE A 134 7.06 8.20 -3.95
CA PHE A 134 7.85 9.01 -4.88
C PHE A 134 9.34 8.77 -4.71
N ALA A 135 9.84 8.75 -3.47
CA ALA A 135 11.23 8.44 -3.18
C ALA A 135 11.63 7.02 -3.63
N THR A 136 10.76 6.03 -3.45
CA THR A 136 10.97 4.65 -3.92
C THR A 136 11.12 4.61 -5.44
N SER A 137 10.20 5.26 -6.15
CA SER A 137 10.21 5.31 -7.62
C SER A 137 11.45 6.05 -8.15
N PHE A 138 11.81 7.16 -7.51
CA PHE A 138 13.01 7.92 -7.83
C PHE A 138 14.29 7.10 -7.60
N ALA A 139 14.42 6.46 -6.43
CA ALA A 139 15.56 5.60 -6.11
C ALA A 139 15.66 4.40 -7.05
N LEU A 140 14.53 3.79 -7.44
CA LEU A 140 14.50 2.69 -8.39
C LEU A 140 14.99 3.13 -9.78
N ALA A 141 14.54 4.30 -10.26
CA ALA A 141 14.97 4.85 -11.54
C ALA A 141 16.48 5.16 -11.54
N LEU A 142 16.98 5.78 -10.48
CA LEU A 142 18.40 6.04 -10.29
C LEU A 142 19.22 4.75 -10.24
N HIS A 143 18.77 3.74 -9.48
CA HIS A 143 19.47 2.47 -9.34
C HIS A 143 19.55 1.72 -10.67
N GLY A 144 18.40 1.54 -11.35
CA GLY A 144 18.36 0.88 -12.65
C GLY A 144 19.20 1.63 -13.70
N GLY A 145 19.08 2.95 -13.74
CA GLY A 145 19.88 3.80 -14.63
C GLY A 145 21.38 3.68 -14.37
N LEU A 146 21.81 3.67 -13.10
CA LEU A 146 23.21 3.51 -12.72
C LEU A 146 23.75 2.18 -13.22
N ILE A 147 23.11 1.06 -12.86
CA ILE A 147 23.55 -0.29 -13.22
C ILE A 147 23.60 -0.45 -14.75
N LEU A 148 22.60 0.06 -15.46
CA LEU A 148 22.60 0.03 -16.92
C LEU A 148 23.72 0.88 -17.52
N SER A 149 24.03 2.05 -16.95
CA SER A 149 25.12 2.90 -17.46
C SER A 149 26.51 2.29 -17.28
N VAL A 150 26.73 1.51 -16.21
CA VAL A 150 28.02 0.83 -15.99
C VAL A 150 28.15 -0.47 -16.79
N THR A 151 27.05 -1.17 -17.00
CA THR A 151 27.03 -2.42 -17.81
C THR A 151 26.94 -2.16 -19.31
N ASN A 152 26.47 -0.99 -19.73
CA ASN A 152 26.33 -0.58 -21.14
C ASN A 152 27.05 0.75 -21.39
N PRO A 153 28.40 0.79 -21.30
CA PRO A 153 29.17 1.99 -21.57
C PRO A 153 29.14 2.34 -23.07
N LYS A 154 29.78 3.45 -23.45
CA LYS A 154 29.87 3.86 -24.86
C LYS A 154 30.52 2.77 -25.71
N LYS A 155 30.14 2.70 -26.99
CA LYS A 155 30.67 1.71 -27.95
C LYS A 155 32.20 1.75 -27.97
N GLY A 156 32.81 0.59 -27.77
CA GLY A 156 34.27 0.44 -27.72
C GLY A 156 34.88 0.60 -26.32
N GLU A 157 34.09 0.99 -25.31
CA GLU A 157 34.53 1.01 -23.92
C GLU A 157 34.23 -0.32 -23.21
N VAL A 158 35.05 -0.63 -22.20
CA VAL A 158 34.85 -1.79 -21.32
C VAL A 158 33.81 -1.51 -20.24
N VAL A 159 33.10 -2.55 -19.82
CA VAL A 159 32.15 -2.53 -18.68
C VAL A 159 32.83 -1.88 -17.47
N LYS A 160 32.10 -0.95 -16.83
CA LYS A 160 32.60 -0.19 -15.69
C LYS A 160 32.49 -1.00 -14.39
N THR A 161 33.13 -0.50 -13.35
CA THR A 161 33.26 -1.19 -12.06
C THR A 161 32.44 -0.49 -10.97
N ALA A 162 32.32 -1.14 -9.81
CA ALA A 162 31.68 -0.56 -8.62
C ALA A 162 32.31 0.79 -8.19
N GLU A 163 33.60 1.02 -8.46
CA GLU A 163 34.22 2.32 -8.18
C GLU A 163 33.69 3.43 -9.08
N HIS A 164 33.31 3.12 -10.32
CA HIS A 164 32.67 4.08 -11.20
C HIS A 164 31.26 4.42 -10.74
N GLU A 165 30.50 3.44 -10.23
CA GLU A 165 29.19 3.67 -9.60
C GLU A 165 29.30 4.67 -8.45
N ASN A 166 30.26 4.45 -7.56
CA ASN A 166 30.49 5.31 -6.41
C ASN A 166 30.99 6.70 -6.81
N THR A 167 31.91 6.77 -7.75
CA THR A 167 32.48 8.03 -8.24
C THR A 167 31.40 8.89 -8.87
N PHE A 168 30.55 8.31 -9.72
CA PHE A 168 29.44 9.04 -10.34
C PHE A 168 28.56 9.75 -9.32
N PHE A 169 28.10 9.04 -8.28
CA PHE A 169 27.22 9.64 -7.26
C PHE A 169 27.95 10.63 -6.34
N ARG A 170 29.23 10.38 -6.04
CA ARG A 170 30.06 11.33 -5.29
C ARG A 170 30.30 12.61 -6.08
N ASP A 171 30.53 12.53 -7.38
CA ASP A 171 30.71 13.70 -8.24
C ASP A 171 29.38 14.46 -8.43
N PHE A 172 28.26 13.74 -8.54
CA PHE A 172 26.95 14.34 -8.82
C PHE A 172 26.31 15.01 -7.59
N VAL A 173 26.34 14.37 -6.42
CA VAL A 173 25.65 14.84 -5.20
C VAL A 173 26.51 14.78 -3.93
N GLY A 174 27.81 14.50 -4.04
CA GLY A 174 28.72 14.44 -2.90
C GLY A 174 28.62 13.18 -2.05
N TYR A 175 27.76 12.22 -2.40
CA TYR A 175 27.50 11.02 -1.60
C TYR A 175 27.12 9.81 -2.45
N SER A 176 27.69 8.65 -2.15
CA SER A 176 27.24 7.35 -2.66
C SER A 176 26.85 6.44 -1.51
N ILE A 177 25.64 5.89 -1.57
CA ILE A 177 25.13 4.92 -0.59
C ILE A 177 25.72 3.51 -0.77
N GLY A 178 26.41 3.27 -1.89
CA GLY A 178 27.01 1.98 -2.23
C GLY A 178 26.01 0.91 -2.66
N SER A 179 26.54 -0.16 -3.25
CA SER A 179 25.75 -1.22 -3.90
C SER A 179 24.84 -1.98 -2.93
N LEU A 180 25.31 -2.38 -1.74
CA LEU A 180 24.44 -3.01 -0.75
C LEU A 180 23.43 -2.01 -0.15
N GLY A 181 23.86 -0.77 0.04
CA GLY A 181 23.05 0.29 0.65
C GLY A 181 21.82 0.63 -0.18
N ILE A 182 21.93 0.70 -1.51
CA ILE A 182 20.79 1.02 -2.38
C ILE A 182 19.70 -0.06 -2.36
N HIS A 183 20.06 -1.34 -2.24
CA HIS A 183 19.09 -2.44 -2.12
C HIS A 183 18.35 -2.38 -0.77
N ARG A 184 19.07 -2.09 0.32
CA ARG A 184 18.47 -1.91 1.66
C ARG A 184 17.56 -0.69 1.70
N LEU A 185 18.01 0.43 1.11
CA LEU A 185 17.21 1.65 1.01
C LEU A 185 15.94 1.41 0.21
N GLY A 186 16.03 0.79 -0.97
CA GLY A 186 14.87 0.47 -1.81
C GLY A 186 13.83 -0.36 -1.07
N LEU A 187 14.27 -1.41 -0.36
CA LEU A 187 13.38 -2.21 0.48
C LEU A 187 12.75 -1.38 1.61
N ALA A 188 13.56 -0.60 2.33
CA ALA A 188 13.07 0.22 3.44
C ALA A 188 12.03 1.27 2.99
N LEU A 189 12.27 1.96 1.87
CA LEU A 189 11.34 2.95 1.31
C LEU A 189 10.03 2.29 0.87
N ALA A 190 10.10 1.16 0.17
CA ALA A 190 8.93 0.44 -0.31
C ALA A 190 8.07 -0.08 0.86
N LEU A 191 8.68 -0.73 1.85
CA LEU A 191 7.94 -1.23 3.02
C LEU A 191 7.36 -0.10 3.86
N SER A 192 8.12 0.99 4.06
CA SER A 192 7.63 2.15 4.81
C SER A 192 6.45 2.82 4.12
N THR A 193 6.39 2.78 2.78
CA THR A 193 5.21 3.24 2.02
C THR A 193 3.98 2.41 2.37
N SER A 194 4.07 1.08 2.28
CA SER A 194 2.95 0.19 2.61
C SER A 194 2.53 0.30 4.08
N ILE A 195 3.49 0.45 5.00
CA ILE A 195 3.20 0.69 6.42
C ILE A 195 2.47 2.02 6.61
N SER A 196 2.86 3.08 5.90
CA SER A 196 2.16 4.37 5.93
C SER A 196 0.72 4.25 5.43
N CYS A 197 0.47 3.44 4.39
CA CYS A 197 -0.89 3.13 3.93
C CYS A 197 -1.71 2.37 4.99
N ILE A 198 -1.10 1.46 5.75
CA ILE A 198 -1.76 0.76 6.87
C ILE A 198 -2.20 1.76 7.95
N PHE A 199 -1.33 2.69 8.35
CA PHE A 199 -1.73 3.75 9.27
C PHE A 199 -2.87 4.57 8.68
N GLY A 200 -2.74 4.98 7.42
CA GLY A 200 -3.76 5.72 6.68
C GLY A 200 -5.16 5.11 6.82
N ILE A 201 -5.28 3.83 6.49
CA ILE A 201 -6.58 3.15 6.47
C ILE A 201 -7.12 2.90 7.89
N LEU A 202 -6.26 2.55 8.85
CA LEU A 202 -6.71 2.24 10.21
C LEU A 202 -7.09 3.48 11.00
N THR A 203 -6.43 4.62 10.78
CA THR A 203 -6.76 5.86 11.52
C THR A 203 -7.97 6.59 10.95
N THR A 204 -8.30 6.37 9.68
CA THR A 204 -9.43 7.04 9.02
C THR A 204 -10.77 6.37 9.32
N GLY A 205 -11.55 7.02 10.18
CA GLY A 205 -12.81 6.52 10.71
C GLY A 205 -12.66 6.08 12.17
N PRO A 206 -11.93 4.98 12.46
CA PRO A 206 -11.80 4.45 13.81
C PRO A 206 -11.19 5.41 14.84
N PHE A 207 -10.12 6.12 14.47
CA PHE A 207 -9.35 6.97 15.40
C PHE A 207 -9.47 8.46 15.07
N TRP A 208 -9.88 8.81 13.86
CA TRP A 208 -10.20 10.17 13.45
C TRP A 208 -11.39 10.17 12.50
N SER A 209 -12.50 10.77 12.93
CA SER A 209 -13.76 10.83 12.17
C SER A 209 -14.03 12.18 11.53
N ARG A 210 -13.24 13.21 11.85
CA ARG A 210 -13.37 14.56 11.29
C ARG A 210 -12.61 14.70 9.97
N GLY A 211 -12.64 15.89 9.38
CA GLY A 211 -11.80 16.22 8.25
C GLY A 211 -10.31 16.17 8.62
N TRP A 212 -9.46 15.64 7.75
CA TRP A 212 -8.01 15.60 8.00
C TRP A 212 -7.33 16.97 8.13
N PRO A 213 -7.77 18.06 7.47
CA PRO A 213 -7.20 19.38 7.74
C PRO A 213 -7.35 19.81 9.21
N GLU A 214 -8.49 19.49 9.84
CA GLU A 214 -8.78 19.84 11.23
C GLU A 214 -7.80 19.18 12.20
N TRP A 215 -7.25 18.01 11.85
CA TRP A 215 -6.24 17.35 12.65
C TRP A 215 -5.06 18.29 12.92
N TRP A 216 -4.59 19.03 11.92
CA TRP A 216 -3.47 19.97 12.12
C TRP A 216 -3.88 21.21 12.91
N TYR A 217 -5.06 21.77 12.63
CA TYR A 217 -5.53 23.00 13.29
C TYR A 217 -5.85 22.82 14.77
N THR A 218 -6.21 21.60 15.19
CA THR A 218 -6.62 21.31 16.56
C THR A 218 -5.47 21.23 17.55
N TRP A 219 -4.24 20.95 17.10
CA TRP A 219 -3.10 20.84 18.02
C TRP A 219 -1.92 21.74 17.65
N TRP A 220 -1.51 21.83 16.39
CA TRP A 220 -0.24 22.49 16.06
C TRP A 220 -0.25 24.00 16.36
N PRO A 221 -1.24 24.79 15.89
CA PRO A 221 -1.34 26.21 16.28
C PRO A 221 -1.66 26.41 17.76
N GLN A 222 -2.22 25.39 18.43
CA GLN A 222 -2.65 25.46 19.83
C GLN A 222 -1.51 25.19 20.81
N ILE A 223 -0.30 24.82 20.35
CA ILE A 223 0.85 24.60 21.23
C ILE A 223 1.17 25.93 21.94
N PRO A 224 1.31 25.95 23.28
CA PRO A 224 1.45 27.18 24.05
C PRO A 224 2.52 28.13 23.56
N ILE A 225 3.68 27.64 23.10
CA ILE A 225 4.78 28.50 22.62
C ILE A 225 4.40 29.44 21.46
N TRP A 226 3.40 29.07 20.65
CA TRP A 226 2.89 29.92 19.55
C TRP A 226 1.63 30.70 19.94
N ASN A 227 0.88 30.22 20.93
CA ASN A 227 -0.47 30.71 21.27
C ASN A 227 -0.50 31.55 22.55
N TRP A 228 0.58 32.27 22.85
CA TRP A 228 0.61 33.22 23.98
C TRP A 228 -0.24 34.46 23.64
N GLY A 229 -1.32 34.69 24.40
CA GLY A 229 -2.08 35.94 24.38
C GLY A 229 -3.38 35.94 23.58
N VAL A 230 -3.84 34.78 23.08
CA VAL A 230 -5.18 34.64 22.51
C VAL A 230 -6.06 33.92 23.53
N SER A 231 -6.73 34.70 24.38
CA SER A 231 -7.79 34.27 25.30
C SER A 231 -9.16 34.33 24.63
#